data_AF-A0A846Q7L3-F1
#
_entry.id   AF-A0A846Q7L3-F1
#
_cell.length_a   1.000
_cell.length_b   1.000
_cell.length_c   1.000
_cell.angle_alpha   90.00
_cell.angle_beta   90.00
_cell.angle_gamma   90.00
#
_symmetry.space_group_name_H-M   'P 1'
#
loop_
_entity.id
_entity.type
_entity.pdbx_description
1 polymer ?
#
loop_
_entity_poly.entity_id
_entity_poly.type
_entity_poly.pdbx_seq_one_letter_code
_entity_poly.pdbx_strand_id
1 'polypeptide(L)'
;MELLELIDKYCDIRRMKRNCNFGKCEKKPGKEMLIFQINMDTRTKKNIISIYLCSDHFREMERCLEGVVNKFKSGKMYRIKGFDIGFVTY
;
A
#
# COMPACT_ATOMS: atom_id res chain seq x y z
N MET A 1 -9.35 0.74 -14.55
CA MET A 1 -8.88 1.35 -13.28
C MET A 1 -7.44 1.00 -13.08
N GLU A 2 -6.59 2.02 -13.03
CA GLU A 2 -5.18 1.89 -12.70
C GLU A 2 -4.99 1.77 -11.18
N LEU A 3 -3.92 1.08 -10.74
CA LEU A 3 -3.62 0.80 -9.33
C LEU A 3 -3.67 2.08 -8.45
N LEU A 4 -3.16 3.19 -8.96
CA LEU A 4 -3.12 4.47 -8.25
C LEU A 4 -4.51 5.08 -8.06
N GLU A 5 -5.41 4.96 -9.04
CA GLU A 5 -6.79 5.46 -8.93
C GLU A 5 -7.58 4.70 -7.85
N LEU A 6 -7.34 3.39 -7.73
CA LEU A 6 -7.97 2.59 -6.68
C LEU A 6 -7.49 3.04 -5.30
N ILE A 7 -6.18 3.28 -5.16
CA ILE A 7 -5.62 3.74 -3.88
C ILE A 7 -6.15 5.14 -3.54
N ASP A 8 -6.17 6.08 -4.47
CA ASP A 8 -6.66 7.44 -4.24
C ASP A 8 -8.14 7.47 -3.81
N LYS A 9 -8.95 6.52 -4.33
CA LYS A 9 -10.36 6.38 -3.96
C LYS A 9 -10.57 5.92 -2.50
N TYR A 10 -9.72 5.02 -1.99
CA TYR A 10 -9.91 4.40 -0.67
C TYR A 10 -8.99 4.98 0.41
N CYS A 11 -7.85 5.55 0.02
CA CYS A 11 -6.81 5.98 0.92
C CYS A 11 -6.49 7.46 0.78
N ASP A 12 -6.63 8.21 1.88
CA ASP A 12 -6.10 9.56 2.01
C ASP A 12 -4.62 9.49 2.43
N ILE A 13 -3.74 9.34 1.44
CA ILE A 13 -2.29 9.23 1.61
C ILE A 13 -1.65 10.52 2.15
N ARG A 14 -2.37 11.66 2.15
CA ARG A 14 -1.88 12.92 2.74
C ARG A 14 -1.79 12.86 4.26
N ARG A 15 -2.52 11.93 4.89
CA ARG A 15 -2.51 11.73 6.36
C ARG A 15 -1.23 11.09 6.89
N MET A 16 -0.32 10.64 6.00
CA MET A 16 1.00 10.08 6.33
C MET A 16 0.95 9.10 7.52
N LYS A 17 2.01 9.04 8.34
CA LYS A 17 2.12 8.16 9.53
C LYS A 17 1.27 8.62 10.74
N ARG A 18 0.47 9.67 10.63
CA ARG A 18 -0.27 10.22 11.78
C ARG A 18 -1.52 9.39 12.10
N ASN A 19 -2.27 9.04 11.06
CA ASN A 19 -3.49 8.23 11.16
C ASN A 19 -3.49 7.19 10.05
N CYS A 20 -4.32 6.16 10.22
CA CYS A 20 -4.64 5.22 9.16
C CYS A 20 -5.09 5.99 7.90
N ASN A 21 -4.46 5.70 6.77
CA ASN A 21 -4.78 6.34 5.49
C ASN A 21 -6.13 5.86 4.93
N PHE A 22 -6.69 4.75 5.43
CA PHE A 22 -8.02 4.29 5.02
C PHE A 22 -9.09 5.34 5.37
N GLY A 23 -9.96 5.67 4.40
CA GLY A 23 -10.88 6.81 4.44
C GLY A 23 -11.57 7.04 5.79
N LYS A 24 -11.45 8.25 6.32
CA LYS A 24 -12.03 8.73 7.60
C LYS A 24 -11.66 7.89 8.84
N CYS A 25 -10.68 6.98 8.76
CA CYS A 25 -10.21 6.25 9.93
C CYS A 25 -9.33 7.16 10.80
N GLU A 26 -9.65 7.22 12.10
CA GLU A 26 -8.88 8.00 13.08
C GLU A 26 -7.89 7.14 13.87
N LYS A 27 -7.92 5.81 13.70
CA LYS A 27 -6.99 4.89 14.37
C LYS A 27 -5.55 5.21 13.95
N LYS A 28 -4.61 5.04 14.88
CA LYS A 28 -3.19 5.12 14.55
C LYS A 28 -2.79 3.95 13.63
N PRO A 29 -1.89 4.18 12.66
CA PRO A 29 -1.45 3.12 11.76
C PRO A 29 -0.47 2.21 12.48
N GLY A 30 -0.67 0.90 12.40
CA GLY A 30 0.21 -0.12 12.98
C GLY A 30 0.99 -0.91 11.92
N LYS A 31 0.64 -0.73 10.65
CA LYS A 31 1.29 -1.40 9.51
C LYS A 31 1.54 -0.41 8.37
N GLU A 32 2.63 -0.60 7.65
CA GLU A 32 2.91 0.04 6.36
C GLU A 32 2.74 -0.99 5.24
N MET A 33 1.91 -0.66 4.27
CA MET A 33 1.75 -1.39 3.02
C MET A 33 2.55 -0.67 1.93
N LEU A 34 3.69 -1.26 1.56
CA LEU A 34 4.52 -0.78 0.47
C LEU A 34 4.14 -1.49 -0.82
N ILE A 35 3.75 -0.73 -1.82
CA ILE A 35 3.51 -1.23 -3.17
C ILE A 35 4.69 -0.84 -4.04
N PHE A 36 5.27 -1.83 -4.70
CA PHE A 36 6.42 -1.64 -5.56
C PHE A 36 6.23 -2.36 -6.88
N GLN A 37 6.85 -1.81 -7.91
CA GLN A 37 6.88 -2.36 -9.24
C GLN A 37 8.24 -2.97 -9.50
N ILE A 38 8.26 -4.17 -10.06
CA ILE A 38 9.45 -4.84 -10.58
C ILE A 38 9.38 -4.76 -12.10
N ASN A 39 10.39 -4.16 -12.72
CA ASN A 39 10.61 -4.30 -14.15
C ASN A 39 11.30 -5.65 -14.38
N MET A 40 10.67 -6.54 -15.14
CA MET A 40 11.20 -7.90 -15.36
C MET A 40 12.37 -7.92 -16.35
N ASP A 41 12.43 -6.94 -17.26
CA ASP A 41 13.49 -6.84 -18.27
C ASP A 41 14.81 -6.38 -17.63
N THR A 42 14.73 -5.37 -16.76
CA THR A 42 15.90 -4.80 -16.08
C THR A 42 16.13 -5.35 -14.67
N ARG A 43 15.22 -6.20 -14.17
CA ARG A 43 15.16 -6.70 -12.77
C ARG A 43 15.22 -5.60 -11.71
N THR A 44 14.85 -4.37 -12.06
CA THR A 44 14.89 -3.23 -11.13
C THR A 44 13.59 -3.12 -10.35
N LYS A 45 13.71 -2.77 -9.07
CA LYS A 45 12.59 -2.50 -8.17
C LYS A 45 12.40 -0.99 -8.02
N LYS A 46 11.18 -0.51 -8.25
CA LYS A 46 10.76 0.87 -8.00
C LYS A 46 9.64 0.88 -6.97
N ASN A 47 9.85 1.60 -5.87
CA ASN A 47 8.78 1.86 -4.90
C ASN A 47 7.77 2.82 -5.53
N ILE A 48 6.49 2.45 -5.48
CA ILE A 48 5.41 3.25 -6.08
C ILE A 48 4.73 4.08 -5.00
N ILE A 49 4.32 3.45 -3.90
CA ILE A 49 3.55 4.10 -2.85
C ILE A 49 3.64 3.34 -1.54
N SER A 50 3.66 4.09 -0.43
CA SER A 50 3.57 3.59 0.93
C SER A 50 2.24 4.05 1.53
N ILE A 51 1.46 3.10 2.08
CA ILE A 51 0.18 3.35 2.72
C ILE A 51 0.25 2.89 4.17
N TYR A 52 -0.04 3.77 5.11
CA TYR A 52 -0.03 3.50 6.54
C TYR A 52 -1.43 3.13 7.01
N LEU A 53 -1.62 1.91 7.51
CA LEU A 53 -2.93 1.37 7.86
C LEU A 53 -2.94 0.82 9.29
N CYS A 54 -4.10 0.83 9.93
CA CYS A 54 -4.31 0.02 11.13
C CYS A 54 -4.38 -1.47 10.74
N SER A 55 -4.22 -2.37 11.71
CA SER A 55 -4.21 -3.82 11.46
C SER A 55 -5.47 -4.32 10.75
N ASP A 56 -6.63 -3.74 11.05
CA ASP A 56 -7.92 -4.12 10.44
C ASP A 56 -7.94 -3.75 8.95
N HIS A 57 -7.71 -2.47 8.63
CA HIS A 57 -7.75 -1.98 7.26
C HIS A 57 -6.57 -2.46 6.41
N PHE A 58 -5.45 -2.87 7.03
CA PHE A 58 -4.37 -3.52 6.29
C PHE A 58 -4.84 -4.82 5.62
N ARG A 59 -5.56 -5.68 6.38
CA ARG A 59 -6.09 -6.94 5.84
C ARG A 59 -7.15 -6.70 4.77
N GLU A 60 -7.98 -5.68 4.94
CA GLU A 60 -9.00 -5.30 3.96
C GLU A 60 -8.34 -4.82 2.66
N MET A 61 -7.39 -3.89 2.74
CA MET A 61 -6.68 -3.38 1.57
C MET A 61 -5.85 -4.45 0.87
N GLU A 62 -5.23 -5.37 1.62
CA GLU A 62 -4.45 -6.47 1.06
C GLU A 62 -5.34 -7.34 0.17
N ARG A 63 -6.51 -7.75 0.67
CA ARG A 63 -7.50 -8.51 -0.10
C ARG A 63 -8.02 -7.75 -1.33
N CYS A 64 -8.29 -6.45 -1.19
CA CYS A 64 -8.74 -5.63 -2.31
C CYS A 64 -7.68 -5.52 -3.41
N LEU A 65 -6.40 -5.43 -3.02
CA LEU A 65 -5.30 -5.21 -3.95
C LEU A 65 -4.69 -6.50 -4.49
N GLU A 66 -4.84 -7.66 -3.83
CA GLU A 66 -4.35 -8.95 -4.33
C GLU A 66 -4.81 -9.24 -5.77
N GLY A 67 -6.06 -8.90 -6.10
CA GLY A 67 -6.63 -9.07 -7.44
C GLY A 67 -6.07 -8.11 -8.51
N VAL A 68 -5.41 -7.03 -8.11
CA VAL A 68 -4.81 -6.03 -9.00
C VAL A 68 -3.30 -6.23 -9.12
N VAL A 69 -2.64 -6.55 -8.00
CA VAL A 69 -1.18 -6.56 -7.87
C VAL A 69 -0.56 -7.79 -8.52
N ASN A 70 -1.28 -8.90 -8.63
CA ASN A 70 -0.80 -10.10 -9.34
C ASN A 70 -1.01 -10.07 -10.87
N LYS A 71 -1.47 -8.95 -11.44
CA LYS A 71 -1.61 -8.85 -12.90
C LYS A 71 -0.29 -8.44 -13.55
N PHE A 72 0.25 -9.36 -14.35
CA PHE A 72 1.37 -9.06 -15.24
C PHE A 72 0.87 -8.18 -16.38
N LYS A 73 1.42 -6.97 -16.51
CA LYS A 73 1.09 -6.08 -17.61
C LYS A 73 2.36 -5.48 -18.18
N SER A 74 2.64 -5.77 -19.46
CA SER A 74 3.72 -5.13 -20.23
C SER A 74 5.11 -5.21 -19.57
N GLY A 75 5.55 -6.40 -19.15
CA GLY A 75 6.88 -6.62 -18.55
C GLY A 75 7.04 -6.10 -17.11
N LYS A 76 5.97 -5.55 -16.53
CA LYS A 76 5.95 -4.99 -15.18
C LYS A 76 5.11 -5.87 -14.27
N MET A 77 5.67 -6.20 -13.11
CA MET A 77 4.98 -6.93 -12.04
C MET A 77 4.85 -6.02 -10.83
N TYR A 78 3.65 -5.89 -10.28
CA TYR A 78 3.44 -5.17 -9.04
C TYR A 78 3.49 -6.16 -7.87
N ARG A 79 3.96 -5.73 -6.70
CA ARG A 79 3.94 -6.52 -5.47
C ARG A 79 3.64 -5.64 -4.27
N ILE A 80 2.98 -6.23 -3.28
CA ILE A 80 2.75 -5.64 -1.97
C ILE A 80 3.73 -6.25 -0.98
N LYS A 81 4.22 -5.42 -0.05
CA LYS A 81 4.91 -5.88 1.16
C LYS A 81 4.37 -5.14 2.37
N GLY A 82 3.95 -5.90 3.37
CA GLY A 82 3.58 -5.37 4.69
C GLY A 82 4.80 -5.24 5.59
N PHE A 83 4.84 -4.17 6.37
CA PHE A 83 5.79 -3.95 7.45
C PHE A 83 5.03 -3.58 8.72
N ASP A 84 5.42 -4.14 9.86
CA ASP A 84 4.96 -3.64 11.15
C ASP A 84 5.67 -2.33 11.45
N ILE A 85 4.89 -1.29 11.76
CA ILE A 85 5.45 -0.02 12.22
C ILE A 85 5.29 0.04 13.73
N GLY A 86 6.40 -0.16 14.42
CA GLY A 86 6.47 0.08 15.87
C GLY A 86 6.29 1.57 16.14
N PHE A 87 5.36 1.92 17.03
CA PHE A 87 5.32 3.27 17.57
C PHE A 87 6.58 3.46 18.42
N VAL A 88 7.49 4.32 17.97
CA VAL A 88 8.48 4.91 18.88
C VAL A 88 7.70 5.89 19.74
N THR A 89 7.35 5.46 20.95
CA THR A 89 6.92 6.37 22.01
C THR A 89 8.13 7.21 22.40
N TYR A 90 8.14 8.48 22.01
CA TYR A 90 9.05 9.48 22.59
C TYR A 90 8.58 9.83 24.01
#